data_AF-A0A1M6EPP1-F1
#
_entry.id   AF-A0A1M6EPP1-F1
#
_cell.length_a   1.000
_cell.length_b   1.000
_cell.length_c   1.000
_cell.angle_alpha   90.00
_cell.angle_beta   90.00
_cell.angle_gamma   90.00
#
_symmetry.space_group_name_H-M   'P 1'
#
loop_
_entity.id
_entity.type
_entity.pdbx_description
1 polymer ?
#
loop_
_entity_poly.entity_id
_entity_poly.type
_entity_poly.pdbx_seq_one_letter_code
_entity_poly.pdbx_strand_id
1 'polypeptide(L)'
;MQQLLYGSADQITGRSVGGWGTLQATPDLTPETRKALLALTSVALPVTLPQFPSAWQLATRAVRFRSDPQGSLYAACRSAEAGTDHTGRPGNVVSHCALVEAVDGVRPVDWFFAEGWAAPFGPRQIAETRLPDRLTAPGGWADTARWLRADPGRIARIRWIVDVAFALLLDTRRVLLVAPSTEEAARWVSVLSWLLDSDLAGQVRIRIGEDPHTAVEQLATTPVLVTVDAPLDPASLRGLPQIDVSWQLDAEEAARTGHWLLPTGQSMAASRITGLAVDLVYADREVAQAVFTKRDEMIRRYIAAGHPLMVRDELIFLQAAWLTTPGAQELARVDPIRQLLGAVNDDVLRWDELVALAEEVGLPAPGASPAADLDVYSMPTEIVGPDTGEADPLVAALVGAAALGRAGIDVRGLLLSGQLTEQVAAQPEELRQAARDIAAVLQPHATDREDR
;
A
#
# COMPACT_ATOMS: atom_id res chain seq x y z
N MET A 1 -19.12 -21.97 -9.65
CA MET A 1 -18.67 -20.87 -8.77
C MET A 1 -19.63 -20.80 -7.60
N GLN A 2 -19.13 -20.90 -6.35
CA GLN A 2 -19.98 -20.87 -5.16
C GLN A 2 -20.48 -19.45 -4.88
N GLN A 3 -21.80 -19.25 -4.87
CA GLN A 3 -22.42 -17.93 -4.73
C GLN A 3 -23.64 -17.97 -3.82
N LEU A 4 -23.99 -16.83 -3.24
CA LEU A 4 -25.27 -16.62 -2.57
C LEU A 4 -25.79 -15.20 -2.77
N LEU A 5 -27.11 -15.08 -2.75
CA LEU A 5 -27.84 -13.82 -2.65
C LEU A 5 -28.44 -13.73 -1.25
N TYR A 6 -28.15 -12.66 -0.54
CA TYR A 6 -28.64 -12.41 0.81
C TYR A 6 -29.43 -11.10 0.85
N GLY A 7 -30.55 -11.05 1.55
CA GLY A 7 -31.36 -9.85 1.67
C GLY A 7 -32.60 -10.06 2.54
N SER A 8 -33.42 -9.02 2.64
CA SER A 8 -34.76 -9.10 3.23
C SER A 8 -35.81 -9.29 2.14
N ALA A 9 -36.61 -10.35 2.25
CA ALA A 9 -37.73 -10.62 1.36
C ALA A 9 -38.82 -11.43 2.07
N ASP A 10 -40.01 -11.45 1.46
CA ASP A 10 -41.04 -12.43 1.78
C ASP A 10 -40.73 -13.80 1.16
N GLN A 11 -41.27 -14.86 1.76
CA GLN A 11 -41.22 -16.22 1.21
C GLN A 11 -39.80 -16.74 0.94
N ILE A 12 -38.87 -16.45 1.84
CA ILE A 12 -37.55 -17.10 1.82
C ILE A 12 -37.75 -18.62 1.94
N THR A 13 -37.12 -19.39 1.04
CA THR A 13 -37.29 -20.84 0.99
C THR A 13 -37.01 -21.48 2.35
N GLY A 14 -37.98 -22.24 2.87
CA GLY A 14 -37.90 -22.86 4.20
C GLY A 14 -38.31 -21.97 5.37
N ARG A 15 -38.85 -20.76 5.12
CA ARG A 15 -39.39 -19.86 6.15
C ARG A 15 -40.80 -19.40 5.82
N SER A 16 -41.65 -19.36 6.85
CA SER A 16 -43.04 -18.91 6.77
C SER A 16 -43.22 -17.41 7.06
N VAL A 17 -42.17 -16.72 7.52
CA VAL A 17 -42.19 -15.29 7.89
C VAL A 17 -41.08 -14.57 7.12
N GLY A 18 -41.37 -13.33 6.68
CA GLY A 18 -40.39 -12.44 6.06
C GLY A 18 -39.25 -12.05 7.01
N GLY A 19 -38.12 -11.66 6.45
CA GLY A 19 -36.94 -11.25 7.22
C GLY A 19 -35.64 -11.42 6.46
N TRP A 20 -34.52 -11.24 7.16
CA TRP A 20 -33.18 -11.37 6.57
C TRP A 20 -32.75 -12.83 6.41
N GLY A 21 -32.26 -13.18 5.22
CA GLY A 21 -31.74 -14.53 4.97
C GLY A 21 -31.14 -14.73 3.59
N THR A 22 -30.64 -15.94 3.35
CA THR A 22 -30.21 -16.39 2.03
C THR A 22 -31.43 -16.56 1.12
N LEU A 23 -31.55 -15.72 0.11
CA LEU A 23 -32.62 -15.76 -0.90
C LEU A 23 -32.36 -16.84 -1.94
N GLN A 24 -31.10 -16.93 -2.38
CA GLN A 24 -30.63 -17.93 -3.33
C GLN A 24 -29.20 -18.34 -2.97
N ALA A 25 -28.84 -19.58 -3.25
CA ALA A 25 -27.47 -20.08 -3.18
C ALA A 25 -27.23 -21.06 -4.33
N THR A 26 -25.97 -21.21 -4.75
CA THR A 26 -25.61 -22.27 -5.69
C THR A 26 -25.67 -23.64 -5.01
N PRO A 27 -25.99 -24.73 -5.74
CA PRO A 27 -26.16 -26.06 -5.14
C PRO A 27 -24.88 -26.62 -4.49
N ASP A 28 -23.71 -26.18 -4.95
CA ASP A 28 -22.39 -26.59 -4.50
C ASP A 28 -21.85 -25.77 -3.31
N LEU A 29 -22.67 -24.87 -2.75
CA LEU A 29 -22.26 -23.99 -1.66
C LEU A 29 -22.01 -24.79 -0.36
N THR A 30 -20.74 -24.93 0.00
CA THR A 30 -20.28 -25.57 1.23
C THR A 30 -20.64 -24.76 2.48
N PRO A 31 -20.85 -25.38 3.66
CA PRO A 31 -21.11 -24.66 4.91
C PRO A 31 -20.04 -23.65 5.30
N GLU A 32 -18.76 -23.98 5.07
CA GLU A 32 -17.61 -23.15 5.38
C GLU A 32 -17.60 -21.90 4.49
N THR A 33 -17.79 -22.09 3.18
CA THR A 33 -17.89 -20.97 2.23
C THR A 33 -19.11 -20.11 2.52
N ARG A 34 -20.25 -20.73 2.85
CA ARG A 34 -21.46 -20.01 3.25
C ARG A 34 -21.20 -19.12 4.47
N LYS A 35 -20.52 -19.63 5.49
CA LYS A 35 -20.16 -18.86 6.69
C LYS A 35 -19.26 -17.66 6.33
N ALA A 36 -18.25 -17.88 5.48
CA ALA A 36 -17.34 -16.82 5.03
C ALA A 36 -18.09 -15.73 4.24
N LEU A 37 -18.93 -16.11 3.28
CA LEU A 37 -19.71 -15.14 2.49
C LEU A 37 -20.74 -14.38 3.34
N LEU A 38 -21.42 -15.04 4.28
CA LEU A 38 -22.39 -14.38 5.17
C LEU A 38 -21.73 -13.32 6.07
N ALA A 39 -20.48 -13.52 6.49
CA ALA A 39 -19.74 -12.55 7.30
C ALA A 39 -19.49 -11.21 6.58
N LEU A 40 -19.57 -11.20 5.24
CA LEU A 40 -19.33 -10.02 4.40
C LEU A 40 -20.63 -9.33 3.95
N THR A 41 -21.79 -9.91 4.25
CA THR A 41 -23.10 -9.32 3.88
C THR A 41 -23.37 -8.01 4.64
N SER A 42 -24.29 -7.20 4.11
CA SER A 42 -24.74 -5.96 4.74
C SER A 42 -26.26 -5.93 4.84
N VAL A 43 -26.76 -5.42 5.97
CA VAL A 43 -28.19 -5.26 6.24
C VAL A 43 -28.65 -3.81 6.18
N ALA A 44 -27.72 -2.88 6.01
CA ALA A 44 -27.96 -1.45 5.92
C ALA A 44 -26.86 -0.78 5.09
N LEU A 45 -27.19 0.34 4.47
CA LEU A 45 -26.28 1.23 3.75
C LEU A 45 -26.48 2.67 4.24
N PRO A 46 -25.46 3.54 4.13
CA PRO A 46 -25.54 4.92 4.63
C PRO A 46 -26.53 5.79 3.85
N VAL A 47 -26.82 5.43 2.59
CA VAL A 47 -27.70 6.19 1.71
C VAL A 47 -28.86 5.31 1.25
N THR A 48 -30.07 5.84 1.39
CA THR A 48 -31.29 5.21 0.88
C THR A 48 -31.77 5.94 -0.36
N LEU A 49 -32.18 5.20 -1.38
CA LEU A 49 -32.76 5.79 -2.58
C LEU A 49 -34.18 6.33 -2.32
N PRO A 50 -34.66 7.30 -3.12
CA PRO A 50 -36.08 7.66 -3.08
C PRO A 50 -36.95 6.46 -3.47
N GLN A 51 -38.23 6.49 -3.07
CA GLN A 51 -39.18 5.39 -3.33
C GLN A 51 -39.30 5.03 -4.82
N PHE A 52 -39.20 6.03 -5.70
CA PHE A 52 -39.26 5.87 -7.15
C PHE A 52 -37.96 6.40 -7.76
N PRO A 53 -36.85 5.64 -7.70
CA PRO A 53 -35.59 6.10 -8.24
C PRO A 53 -35.63 6.10 -9.77
N SER A 54 -34.99 7.10 -10.35
CA SER A 54 -34.71 7.13 -11.78
C SER A 54 -33.71 6.03 -12.18
N ALA A 55 -33.65 5.71 -13.47
CA ALA A 55 -32.64 4.79 -14.01
C ALA A 55 -31.21 5.26 -13.71
N TRP A 56 -30.97 6.57 -13.76
CA TRP A 56 -29.68 7.16 -13.40
C TRP A 56 -29.35 6.92 -11.92
N GLN A 57 -30.29 7.19 -11.00
CA GLN A 57 -30.11 6.93 -9.58
C GLN A 57 -29.84 5.44 -9.29
N LEU A 58 -30.50 4.52 -9.99
CA LEU A 58 -30.23 3.10 -9.85
C LEU A 58 -28.83 2.72 -10.37
N ALA A 59 -28.40 3.31 -11.49
CA ALA A 59 -27.09 3.04 -12.07
C ALA A 59 -25.95 3.58 -11.21
N THR A 60 -26.13 4.72 -10.55
CA THR A 60 -25.11 5.40 -9.72
C THR A 60 -25.30 5.19 -8.22
N ARG A 61 -26.16 4.26 -7.80
CA ARG A 61 -26.45 4.06 -6.38
C ARG A 61 -25.23 3.60 -5.61
N ALA A 62 -25.19 3.97 -4.32
CA ALA A 62 -24.12 3.56 -3.42
C ALA A 62 -24.03 2.03 -3.33
N VAL A 63 -22.80 1.55 -3.31
CA VAL A 63 -22.46 0.14 -3.21
C VAL A 63 -21.45 -0.04 -2.09
N ARG A 64 -21.69 -1.02 -1.23
CA ARG A 64 -20.69 -1.50 -0.28
C ARG A 64 -20.06 -2.76 -0.81
N PHE A 65 -18.73 -2.80 -0.87
CA PHE A 65 -17.99 -3.99 -1.30
C PHE A 65 -17.04 -4.44 -0.20
N ARG A 66 -17.09 -5.74 0.12
CA ARG A 66 -16.20 -6.34 1.10
C ARG A 66 -15.56 -7.59 0.49
N SER A 67 -14.25 -7.73 0.66
CA SER A 67 -13.50 -8.90 0.23
C SER A 67 -12.55 -9.37 1.30
N ASP A 68 -12.54 -10.68 1.56
CA ASP A 68 -11.62 -11.37 2.47
C ASP A 68 -10.87 -12.51 1.76
N PRO A 69 -9.60 -12.74 2.13
CA PRO A 69 -8.87 -13.93 1.68
C PRO A 69 -9.53 -15.22 2.19
N GLN A 70 -9.61 -16.22 1.32
CA GLN A 70 -10.17 -17.54 1.62
C GLN A 70 -9.31 -18.62 0.94
N GLY A 71 -8.17 -18.95 1.57
CA GLY A 71 -7.18 -19.85 0.98
C GLY A 71 -6.55 -19.22 -0.26
N SER A 72 -6.63 -19.91 -1.41
CA SER A 72 -6.19 -19.39 -2.72
C SER A 72 -7.27 -18.61 -3.48
N LEU A 73 -8.41 -18.35 -2.85
CA LEU A 73 -9.59 -17.68 -3.41
C LEU A 73 -9.94 -16.46 -2.57
N TYR A 74 -10.93 -15.69 -3.01
CA TYR A 74 -11.44 -14.54 -2.27
C TYR A 74 -12.94 -14.66 -2.04
N ALA A 75 -13.37 -14.51 -0.81
CA ALA A 75 -14.78 -14.30 -0.50
C ALA A 75 -15.09 -12.83 -0.74
N ALA A 76 -16.02 -12.50 -1.64
CA ALA A 76 -16.38 -11.13 -1.96
C ALA A 76 -17.90 -10.94 -1.92
N CYS A 77 -18.35 -9.80 -1.41
CA CYS A 77 -19.76 -9.39 -1.44
C CYS A 77 -19.88 -7.97 -1.98
N ARG A 78 -20.82 -7.78 -2.91
CA ARG A 78 -21.27 -6.47 -3.39
C ARG A 78 -22.70 -6.24 -2.92
N SER A 79 -22.89 -5.25 -2.05
CA SER A 79 -24.16 -4.90 -1.45
C SER A 79 -24.68 -3.59 -2.02
N ALA A 80 -25.95 -3.58 -2.40
CA ALA A 80 -26.63 -2.41 -2.95
C ALA A 80 -28.01 -2.25 -2.33
N GLU A 81 -28.48 -1.01 -2.28
CA GLU A 81 -29.85 -0.70 -1.87
C GLU A 81 -30.83 -1.34 -2.87
N ALA A 82 -31.92 -1.88 -2.32
CA ALA A 82 -32.89 -2.74 -2.99
C ALA A 82 -34.35 -2.29 -2.78
N GLY A 83 -34.56 -1.06 -2.34
CA GLY A 83 -35.88 -0.45 -2.11
C GLY A 83 -36.44 -0.69 -0.71
N THR A 84 -37.75 -0.88 -0.64
CA THR A 84 -38.45 -1.19 0.61
C THR A 84 -38.33 -2.67 0.96
N ASP A 85 -38.26 -2.98 2.25
CA ASP A 85 -38.38 -4.34 2.75
C ASP A 85 -39.83 -4.85 2.67
N HIS A 86 -40.04 -6.09 3.10
CA HIS A 86 -41.37 -6.72 3.11
C HIS A 86 -42.40 -6.01 4.01
N THR A 87 -41.95 -5.19 4.97
CA THR A 87 -42.81 -4.39 5.84
C THR A 87 -43.11 -3.00 5.26
N GLY A 88 -42.57 -2.69 4.08
CA GLY A 88 -42.65 -1.37 3.44
C GLY A 88 -41.65 -0.35 4.01
N ARG A 89 -40.73 -0.77 4.89
CA ARG A 89 -39.70 0.13 5.42
C ARG A 89 -38.61 0.34 4.36
N PRO A 90 -38.21 1.58 4.08
CA PRO A 90 -37.14 1.86 3.12
C PRO A 90 -35.77 1.38 3.66
N GLY A 91 -34.79 1.23 2.77
CA GLY A 91 -33.42 0.86 3.14
C GLY A 91 -33.17 -0.64 3.18
N ASN A 92 -33.95 -1.44 2.44
CA ASN A 92 -33.61 -2.83 2.19
C ASN A 92 -32.30 -2.90 1.38
N VAL A 93 -31.48 -3.89 1.70
CA VAL A 93 -30.18 -4.11 1.06
C VAL A 93 -30.13 -5.54 0.57
N VAL A 94 -29.59 -5.74 -0.63
CA VAL A 94 -29.26 -7.07 -1.14
C VAL A 94 -27.76 -7.15 -1.32
N SER A 95 -27.18 -8.22 -0.78
CA SER A 95 -25.78 -8.60 -0.96
C SER A 95 -25.70 -9.78 -1.92
N HIS A 96 -25.08 -9.58 -3.07
CA HIS A 96 -24.62 -10.68 -3.90
C HIS A 96 -23.19 -11.02 -3.49
N CYS A 97 -22.96 -12.27 -3.11
CA CYS A 97 -21.70 -12.76 -2.60
C CYS A 97 -21.21 -13.95 -3.41
N ALA A 98 -19.91 -13.97 -3.69
CA ALA A 98 -19.26 -15.00 -4.51
C ALA A 98 -17.90 -15.37 -3.93
N LEU A 99 -17.54 -16.64 -4.05
CA LEU A 99 -16.15 -17.07 -3.93
C LEU A 99 -15.49 -16.91 -5.30
N VAL A 100 -14.65 -15.90 -5.44
CA VAL A 100 -14.00 -15.53 -6.70
C VAL A 100 -12.56 -16.04 -6.75
N GLU A 101 -12.11 -16.35 -7.97
CA GLU A 101 -10.81 -16.96 -8.21
C GLU A 101 -9.68 -15.92 -8.20
N ALA A 102 -8.50 -16.34 -7.76
CA ALA A 102 -7.26 -15.64 -8.06
C ALA A 102 -6.91 -15.92 -9.53
N VAL A 103 -7.27 -15.00 -10.41
CA VAL A 103 -7.01 -15.08 -11.85
C VAL A 103 -5.77 -14.26 -12.16
N ASP A 104 -4.88 -14.81 -12.98
CA ASP A 104 -3.72 -14.06 -13.48
C ASP A 104 -4.16 -12.76 -14.12
N GLY A 105 -3.54 -11.66 -13.70
CA GLY A 105 -3.88 -10.35 -14.22
C GLY A 105 -5.08 -9.67 -13.55
N VAL A 106 -5.59 -10.20 -12.43
CA VAL A 106 -6.71 -9.62 -11.66
C VAL A 106 -6.36 -9.61 -10.17
N ARG A 107 -6.54 -8.46 -9.51
CA ARG A 107 -6.38 -8.32 -8.06
C ARG A 107 -7.72 -8.44 -7.32
N PRO A 108 -7.74 -8.74 -6.01
CA PRO A 108 -8.99 -8.99 -5.27
C PRO A 108 -10.02 -7.85 -5.39
N VAL A 109 -9.55 -6.60 -5.32
CA VAL A 109 -10.41 -5.41 -5.46
C VAL A 109 -10.98 -5.25 -6.86
N ASP A 110 -10.30 -5.73 -7.91
CA ASP A 110 -10.77 -5.54 -9.28
C ASP A 110 -12.13 -6.20 -9.49
N TRP A 111 -12.44 -7.28 -8.75
CA TRP A 111 -13.75 -7.92 -8.73
C TRP A 111 -14.90 -6.97 -8.36
N PHE A 112 -14.64 -5.82 -7.74
CA PHE A 112 -15.61 -4.72 -7.60
C PHE A 112 -16.24 -4.32 -8.93
N PHE A 113 -15.44 -4.31 -10.01
CA PHE A 113 -15.81 -3.93 -11.37
C PHE A 113 -16.30 -5.09 -12.23
N ALA A 114 -16.35 -6.31 -11.68
CA ALA A 114 -16.82 -7.47 -12.44
C ALA A 114 -18.27 -7.30 -12.90
N GLU A 115 -18.55 -7.69 -14.13
CA GLU A 115 -19.92 -7.76 -14.63
C GLU A 115 -20.65 -8.97 -14.03
N GLY A 116 -21.98 -8.86 -13.92
CA GLY A 116 -22.84 -9.94 -13.43
C GLY A 116 -23.17 -9.87 -11.93
N TRP A 117 -22.67 -8.88 -11.20
CA TRP A 117 -23.14 -8.66 -9.83
C TRP A 117 -24.65 -8.35 -9.82
N ALA A 118 -25.45 -9.29 -9.32
CA ALA A 118 -26.87 -9.08 -9.06
C ALA A 118 -27.07 -7.90 -8.09
N ALA A 119 -27.82 -6.92 -8.55
CA ALA A 119 -28.24 -5.76 -7.77
C ALA A 119 -29.71 -5.45 -8.13
N PRO A 120 -30.67 -6.29 -7.68
CA PRO A 120 -32.09 -6.03 -7.92
C PRO A 120 -32.59 -4.83 -7.12
N PHE A 121 -33.64 -4.18 -7.61
CA PHE A 121 -34.36 -3.14 -6.87
C PHE A 121 -35.86 -3.42 -6.87
N GLY A 122 -36.44 -3.47 -5.67
CA GLY A 122 -37.85 -3.71 -5.43
C GLY A 122 -38.25 -5.20 -5.38
N PRO A 123 -39.42 -5.52 -4.79
CA PRO A 123 -39.80 -6.90 -4.47
C PRO A 123 -39.85 -7.84 -5.68
N ARG A 124 -40.32 -7.33 -6.83
CA ARG A 124 -40.44 -8.11 -8.06
C ARG A 124 -39.07 -8.56 -8.58
N GLN A 125 -38.13 -7.61 -8.74
CA GLN A 125 -36.80 -7.95 -9.24
C GLN A 125 -36.07 -8.88 -8.29
N ILE A 126 -36.23 -8.70 -6.97
CA ILE A 126 -35.66 -9.61 -5.96
C ILE A 126 -36.17 -11.04 -6.16
N ALA A 127 -37.49 -11.24 -6.31
CA ALA A 127 -38.07 -12.56 -6.53
C ALA A 127 -37.66 -13.21 -7.86
N GLU A 128 -37.50 -12.39 -8.92
CA GLU A 128 -37.11 -12.83 -10.25
C GLU A 128 -35.58 -13.02 -10.40
N THR A 129 -34.77 -12.50 -9.47
CA THR A 129 -33.30 -12.54 -9.56
C THR A 129 -32.81 -13.99 -9.62
N ARG A 130 -31.81 -14.21 -10.48
CA ARG A 130 -31.06 -15.45 -10.57
C ARG A 130 -29.58 -15.14 -10.47
N LEU A 131 -28.86 -15.92 -9.66
CA LEU A 131 -27.41 -15.90 -9.63
C LEU A 131 -26.85 -16.29 -11.02
N PRO A 132 -25.84 -15.57 -11.54
CA PRO A 132 -25.19 -15.96 -12.78
C PRO A 132 -24.37 -17.24 -12.58
N ASP A 133 -24.07 -17.97 -13.65
CA ASP A 133 -23.20 -19.17 -13.57
C ASP A 133 -21.78 -18.81 -13.11
N ARG A 134 -21.30 -17.64 -13.54
CA ARG A 134 -20.01 -17.06 -13.20
C ARG A 134 -20.05 -15.53 -13.31
N LEU A 135 -19.20 -14.86 -12.54
CA LEU A 135 -18.85 -13.46 -12.77
C LEU A 135 -17.80 -13.35 -13.88
N THR A 136 -17.86 -12.28 -14.66
CA THR A 136 -16.85 -12.00 -15.69
C THR A 136 -15.68 -11.27 -15.05
N ALA A 137 -14.47 -11.84 -15.19
CA ALA A 137 -13.27 -11.20 -14.70
C ALA A 137 -13.06 -9.81 -15.36
N PRO A 138 -12.75 -8.77 -14.58
CA PRO A 138 -12.51 -7.42 -15.07
C PRO A 138 -11.16 -7.33 -15.83
N GLY A 139 -10.88 -6.19 -16.48
CA GLY A 139 -9.63 -5.98 -17.23
C GLY A 139 -8.38 -5.75 -16.37
N GLY A 140 -8.50 -5.78 -15.04
CA GLY A 140 -7.38 -5.61 -14.10
C GLY A 140 -6.67 -4.26 -14.24
N TRP A 141 -5.34 -4.28 -14.20
CA TRP A 141 -4.51 -3.07 -14.31
C TRP A 141 -4.83 -2.23 -15.55
N ALA A 142 -5.16 -2.85 -16.69
CA ALA A 142 -5.44 -2.13 -17.93
C ALA A 142 -6.63 -1.16 -17.79
N ASP A 143 -7.66 -1.55 -17.04
CA ASP A 143 -8.81 -0.69 -16.76
C ASP A 143 -8.45 0.42 -15.77
N THR A 144 -7.64 0.11 -14.75
CA THR A 144 -7.15 1.08 -13.76
C THR A 144 -6.22 2.12 -14.39
N ALA A 145 -5.28 1.70 -15.24
CA ALA A 145 -4.43 2.59 -16.01
C ALA A 145 -5.23 3.47 -16.98
N ARG A 146 -6.29 2.93 -17.61
CA ARG A 146 -7.20 3.73 -18.46
C ARG A 146 -7.91 4.81 -17.64
N TRP A 147 -8.41 4.46 -16.46
CA TRP A 147 -9.06 5.40 -15.54
C TRP A 147 -8.10 6.50 -15.05
N LEU A 148 -6.85 6.16 -14.75
CA LEU A 148 -5.81 7.13 -14.38
C LEU A 148 -5.49 8.09 -15.53
N ARG A 149 -5.32 7.59 -16.75
CA ARG A 149 -5.03 8.42 -17.95
C ARG A 149 -6.17 9.34 -18.34
N ALA A 150 -7.40 9.03 -17.94
CA ALA A 150 -8.56 9.86 -18.25
C ALA A 150 -8.58 11.21 -17.52
N ASP A 151 -7.76 11.40 -16.48
CA ASP A 151 -7.69 12.63 -15.70
C ASP A 151 -6.25 12.90 -15.21
N PRO A 152 -5.55 13.92 -15.75
CA PRO A 152 -4.21 14.29 -15.30
C PRO A 152 -4.11 14.59 -13.79
N GLY A 153 -5.19 15.04 -13.16
CA GLY A 153 -5.25 15.25 -11.72
C GLY A 153 -5.13 13.94 -10.92
N ARG A 154 -5.49 12.79 -11.49
CA ARG A 154 -5.23 11.48 -10.87
C ARG A 154 -3.77 11.07 -11.00
N ILE A 155 -3.15 11.36 -12.14
CA ILE A 155 -1.72 11.11 -12.36
C ILE A 155 -0.86 11.93 -11.39
N ALA A 156 -1.22 13.18 -11.12
CA ALA A 156 -0.50 14.00 -10.14
C ALA A 156 -0.60 13.41 -8.72
N ARG A 157 -1.77 12.87 -8.36
CA ARG A 157 -2.05 12.34 -7.02
C ARG A 157 -1.46 10.96 -6.75
N ILE A 158 -1.24 10.13 -7.78
CA ILE A 158 -0.79 8.74 -7.59
C ILE A 158 0.50 8.65 -6.75
N ARG A 159 1.45 9.57 -6.96
CA ARG A 159 2.75 9.53 -6.28
C ARG A 159 2.60 9.60 -4.77
N TRP A 160 1.92 10.63 -4.27
CA TRP A 160 1.77 10.81 -2.83
C TRP A 160 0.79 9.80 -2.22
N ILE A 161 -0.28 9.43 -2.93
CA ILE A 161 -1.23 8.43 -2.43
C ILE A 161 -0.52 7.09 -2.23
N VAL A 162 0.29 6.66 -3.19
CA VAL A 162 1.06 5.41 -3.09
C VAL A 162 2.06 5.49 -1.95
N ASP A 163 2.85 6.56 -1.85
CA ASP A 163 3.83 6.72 -0.76
C ASP A 163 3.19 6.63 0.62
N VAL A 164 2.14 7.41 0.85
CA VAL A 164 1.46 7.48 2.14
C VAL A 164 0.75 6.17 2.43
N ALA A 165 -0.02 5.63 1.48
CA ALA A 165 -0.77 4.38 1.68
C ALA A 165 0.15 3.20 1.91
N PHE A 166 1.28 3.15 1.20
CA PHE A 166 2.29 2.13 1.44
C PHE A 166 2.75 2.30 2.86
N ALA A 167 3.40 3.42 3.22
CA ALA A 167 3.91 3.67 4.57
C ALA A 167 2.93 3.23 5.69
N LEU A 168 1.64 3.56 5.57
CA LEU A 168 0.60 3.15 6.51
C LEU A 168 0.28 1.65 6.51
N LEU A 169 0.17 1.01 5.33
CA LEU A 169 -0.07 -0.43 5.20
C LEU A 169 1.03 -1.26 5.86
N LEU A 170 2.21 -0.71 6.06
CA LEU A 170 3.35 -1.51 6.47
C LEU A 170 3.69 -1.27 7.93
N ASP A 171 3.56 -0.02 8.38
CA ASP A 171 3.70 0.32 9.79
C ASP A 171 2.49 -0.20 10.58
N THR A 172 1.29 0.14 10.12
CA THR A 172 0.07 -0.11 10.91
C THR A 172 -0.80 -1.23 10.37
N ARG A 173 -0.54 -1.73 9.15
CA ARG A 173 -1.37 -2.71 8.42
C ARG A 173 -2.82 -2.28 8.23
N ARG A 174 -3.07 -0.97 8.29
CA ARG A 174 -4.39 -0.36 8.24
C ARG A 174 -4.30 0.90 7.40
N VAL A 175 -5.17 1.00 6.41
CA VAL A 175 -5.34 2.22 5.63
C VAL A 175 -6.80 2.63 5.64
N LEU A 176 -7.03 3.89 5.95
CA LEU A 176 -8.30 4.56 5.73
C LEU A 176 -8.17 5.52 4.55
N LEU A 177 -8.91 5.25 3.49
CA LEU A 177 -9.00 6.09 2.31
C LEU A 177 -10.34 6.84 2.29
N VAL A 178 -10.31 8.16 2.17
CA VAL A 178 -11.49 8.99 1.94
C VAL A 178 -11.55 9.32 0.46
N ALA A 179 -12.66 8.99 -0.20
CA ALA A 179 -12.85 9.25 -1.62
C ALA A 179 -14.28 9.68 -1.92
N PRO A 180 -14.52 10.55 -2.91
CA PRO A 180 -15.84 11.16 -3.13
C PRO A 180 -16.90 10.18 -3.63
N SER A 181 -16.50 8.98 -4.05
CA SER A 181 -17.42 7.90 -4.44
C SER A 181 -16.78 6.53 -4.19
N THR A 182 -17.63 5.50 -4.10
CA THR A 182 -17.22 4.11 -3.94
C THR A 182 -16.46 3.58 -5.16
N GLU A 183 -16.79 4.08 -6.35
CA GLU A 183 -16.08 3.73 -7.58
C GLU A 183 -14.67 4.34 -7.60
N GLU A 184 -14.52 5.63 -7.26
CA GLU A 184 -13.20 6.26 -7.14
C GLU A 184 -12.36 5.60 -6.05
N ALA A 185 -12.97 5.25 -4.92
CA ALA A 185 -12.32 4.49 -3.87
C ALA A 185 -11.80 3.14 -4.40
N ALA A 186 -12.65 2.35 -5.07
CA ALA A 186 -12.27 1.06 -5.63
C ALA A 186 -11.12 1.17 -6.64
N ARG A 187 -11.08 2.25 -7.43
CA ARG A 187 -9.98 2.50 -8.38
C ARG A 187 -8.66 2.79 -7.67
N TRP A 188 -8.66 3.63 -6.64
CA TRP A 188 -7.47 3.88 -5.84
C TRP A 188 -6.99 2.63 -5.11
N VAL A 189 -7.91 1.82 -4.57
CA VAL A 189 -7.56 0.53 -3.96
C VAL A 189 -7.00 -0.44 -5.00
N SER A 190 -7.50 -0.45 -6.23
CA SER A 190 -6.90 -1.19 -7.35
C SER A 190 -5.46 -0.75 -7.60
N VAL A 191 -5.19 0.56 -7.66
CA VAL A 191 -3.82 1.07 -7.80
C VAL A 191 -2.90 0.51 -6.73
N LEU A 192 -3.30 0.63 -5.45
CA LEU A 192 -2.51 0.15 -4.33
C LEU A 192 -2.30 -1.37 -4.39
N SER A 193 -3.36 -2.11 -4.68
CA SER A 193 -3.31 -3.58 -4.78
C SER A 193 -2.43 -4.09 -5.91
N TRP A 194 -2.27 -3.33 -7.00
CA TRP A 194 -1.40 -3.70 -8.11
C TRP A 194 0.07 -3.40 -7.84
N LEU A 195 0.35 -2.33 -7.09
CA LEU A 195 1.71 -1.94 -6.75
C LEU A 195 2.32 -2.80 -5.63
N LEU A 196 1.50 -3.44 -4.80
CA LEU A 196 1.93 -4.51 -3.89
C LEU A 196 2.15 -5.82 -4.66
N ASP A 197 3.01 -6.69 -4.14
CA ASP A 197 3.12 -8.07 -4.61
C ASP A 197 1.79 -8.84 -4.53
N SER A 198 1.63 -9.87 -5.35
CA SER A 198 0.39 -10.66 -5.43
C SER A 198 -0.04 -11.28 -4.10
N ASP A 199 0.92 -11.75 -3.31
CA ASP A 199 0.66 -12.51 -2.11
C ASP A 199 0.27 -11.57 -0.97
N LEU A 200 0.94 -10.42 -0.83
CA LEU A 200 0.54 -9.40 0.14
C LEU A 200 -0.81 -8.77 -0.24
N ALA A 201 -0.99 -8.38 -1.52
CA ALA A 201 -2.26 -7.86 -2.02
C ALA A 201 -3.41 -8.85 -1.78
N GLY A 202 -3.14 -10.15 -1.95
CA GLY A 202 -4.09 -11.23 -1.70
C GLY A 202 -4.48 -11.38 -0.23
N GLN A 203 -3.66 -10.92 0.72
CA GLN A 203 -3.94 -11.01 2.16
C GLN A 203 -4.71 -9.79 2.71
N VAL A 204 -4.69 -8.66 2.00
CA VAL A 204 -5.36 -7.42 2.45
C VAL A 204 -6.86 -7.56 2.36
N ARG A 205 -7.55 -7.37 3.49
CA ARG A 205 -9.01 -7.26 3.51
C ARG A 205 -9.43 -5.92 2.92
N ILE A 206 -10.42 -5.94 2.02
CA ILE A 206 -10.90 -4.73 1.34
C ILE A 206 -12.30 -4.41 1.83
N ARG A 207 -12.54 -3.16 2.20
CA ARG A 207 -13.84 -2.62 2.66
C ARG A 207 -14.07 -1.30 1.95
N ILE A 208 -15.04 -1.24 1.05
CA ILE A 208 -15.33 -0.07 0.22
C ILE A 208 -16.77 0.36 0.48
N GLY A 209 -16.98 1.66 0.70
CA GLY A 209 -18.31 2.22 0.97
C GLY A 209 -18.80 1.90 2.38
N GLU A 210 -17.89 1.90 3.36
CA GLU A 210 -18.25 1.83 4.77
C GLU A 210 -18.79 3.19 5.25
N ASP A 211 -19.65 3.16 6.25
CA ASP A 211 -20.04 4.36 7.00
C ASP A 211 -19.04 4.59 8.14
N PRO A 212 -19.00 5.78 8.76
CA PRO A 212 -18.05 6.09 9.84
C PRO A 212 -17.98 5.05 10.97
N HIS A 213 -19.13 4.52 11.40
CA HIS A 213 -19.18 3.58 12.51
C HIS A 213 -18.60 2.23 12.10
N THR A 214 -19.08 1.68 10.99
CA THR A 214 -18.59 0.39 10.48
C THR A 214 -17.12 0.47 10.05
N ALA A 215 -16.67 1.60 9.50
CA ALA A 215 -15.28 1.81 9.12
C ALA A 215 -14.33 1.65 10.31
N VAL A 216 -14.65 2.27 11.46
CA VAL A 216 -13.85 2.14 12.69
C VAL A 216 -13.80 0.69 13.19
N GLU A 217 -14.92 -0.03 13.11
CA GLU A 217 -14.95 -1.46 13.46
C GLU A 217 -14.08 -2.31 12.53
N GLN A 218 -14.15 -2.06 11.22
CA GLN A 218 -13.36 -2.81 10.23
C GLN A 218 -11.86 -2.56 10.40
N LEU A 219 -11.46 -1.34 10.78
CA LEU A 219 -10.08 -0.97 11.07
C LEU A 219 -9.48 -1.71 12.29
N ALA A 220 -10.30 -2.41 13.09
CA ALA A 220 -9.80 -3.29 14.14
C ALA A 220 -9.21 -4.60 13.61
N THR A 221 -9.48 -4.96 12.35
CA THR A 221 -8.91 -6.13 11.68
C THR A 221 -7.66 -5.77 10.89
N THR A 222 -6.68 -6.67 10.79
CA THR A 222 -5.45 -6.41 10.02
C THR A 222 -5.00 -7.65 9.23
N PRO A 223 -4.35 -7.47 8.06
CA PRO A 223 -4.26 -6.24 7.29
C PRO A 223 -5.60 -5.84 6.64
N VAL A 224 -5.90 -4.54 6.58
CA VAL A 224 -7.16 -4.02 6.01
C VAL A 224 -6.98 -2.66 5.32
N LEU A 225 -7.73 -2.48 4.24
CA LEU A 225 -7.96 -1.18 3.62
C LEU A 225 -9.46 -0.88 3.66
N VAL A 226 -9.80 0.21 4.33
CA VAL A 226 -11.16 0.71 4.49
C VAL A 226 -11.34 2.01 3.71
N THR A 227 -12.46 2.15 3.02
CA THR A 227 -12.81 3.39 2.32
C THR A 227 -14.15 3.94 2.77
N VAL A 228 -14.19 5.27 2.89
CA VAL A 228 -15.37 6.06 3.29
C VAL A 228 -15.56 7.22 2.31
N ASP A 229 -16.77 7.78 2.27
CA ASP A 229 -17.13 8.91 1.40
C ASP A 229 -16.90 10.28 2.04
N ALA A 230 -16.67 10.32 3.34
CA ALA A 230 -16.40 11.54 4.09
C ALA A 230 -15.28 11.31 5.13
N PRO A 231 -14.49 12.35 5.44
CA PRO A 231 -13.49 12.32 6.52
C PRO A 231 -14.08 11.84 7.85
N LEU A 232 -13.29 11.07 8.59
CA LEU A 232 -13.66 10.65 9.94
C LEU A 232 -13.03 11.58 10.97
N ASP A 233 -13.68 11.72 12.12
CA ASP A 233 -13.12 12.47 13.25
C ASP A 233 -11.79 11.82 13.67
N PRO A 234 -10.66 12.56 13.68
CA PRO A 234 -9.37 12.05 14.14
C PRO A 234 -9.42 11.39 15.52
N ALA A 235 -10.30 11.85 16.42
CA ALA A 235 -10.49 11.23 17.73
C ALA A 235 -11.00 9.79 17.63
N SER A 236 -11.86 9.50 16.64
CA SER A 236 -12.39 8.16 16.38
C SER A 236 -11.33 7.22 15.79
N LEU A 237 -10.32 7.77 15.12
CA LEU A 237 -9.24 7.01 14.49
C LEU A 237 -8.12 6.61 15.45
N ARG A 238 -8.12 7.12 16.69
CA ARG A 238 -7.09 6.82 17.70
C ARG A 238 -5.67 7.02 17.18
N GLY A 239 -5.46 8.09 16.41
CA GLY A 239 -4.16 8.43 15.82
C GLY A 239 -3.85 7.73 14.50
N LEU A 240 -4.72 6.87 13.97
CA LEU A 240 -4.56 6.32 12.62
C LEU A 240 -4.69 7.46 11.58
N PRO A 241 -3.69 7.66 10.71
CA PRO A 241 -3.79 8.63 9.63
C PRO A 241 -4.85 8.21 8.61
N GLN A 242 -5.55 9.20 8.05
CA GLN A 242 -6.43 8.99 6.90
C GLN A 242 -5.80 9.61 5.64
N ILE A 243 -6.14 9.05 4.48
CA ILE A 243 -5.73 9.53 3.17
C ILE A 243 -6.96 10.06 2.47
N ASP A 244 -7.09 11.37 2.31
CA ASP A 244 -8.17 11.95 1.51
C ASP A 244 -7.67 12.23 0.10
N VAL A 245 -8.22 11.50 -0.87
CA VAL A 245 -7.75 11.57 -2.26
C VAL A 245 -8.01 12.94 -2.89
N SER A 246 -8.84 13.81 -2.28
CA SER A 246 -9.06 15.18 -2.74
C SER A 246 -7.91 16.14 -2.41
N TRP A 247 -7.03 15.76 -1.47
CA TRP A 247 -5.89 16.57 -1.09
C TRP A 247 -4.94 16.84 -2.26
N GLN A 248 -4.42 18.06 -2.28
CA GLN A 248 -3.40 18.52 -3.22
C GLN A 248 -2.12 18.73 -2.42
N LEU A 249 -1.15 17.85 -2.62
CA LEU A 249 0.15 17.93 -1.95
C LEU A 249 1.19 18.47 -2.93
N ASP A 250 2.14 19.26 -2.42
CA ASP A 250 3.19 19.87 -3.21
C ASP A 250 4.30 18.84 -3.51
N ALA A 251 4.33 18.37 -4.76
CA ALA A 251 5.31 17.39 -5.21
C ALA A 251 6.73 17.97 -5.36
N GLU A 252 6.86 19.27 -5.64
CA GLU A 252 8.17 19.92 -5.73
C GLU A 252 8.77 20.06 -4.34
N GLU A 253 7.96 20.44 -3.36
CA GLU A 253 8.40 20.50 -1.97
C GLU A 253 8.75 19.12 -1.43
N ALA A 254 7.95 18.10 -1.74
CA ALA A 254 8.26 16.72 -1.35
C ALA A 254 9.56 16.23 -2.00
N ALA A 255 9.82 16.58 -3.26
CA ALA A 255 11.08 16.24 -3.93
C ALA A 255 12.29 16.93 -3.30
N ARG A 256 12.13 18.18 -2.83
CA ARG A 256 13.18 18.96 -2.17
C ARG A 256 13.47 18.49 -0.75
N THR A 257 12.42 18.21 0.02
CA THR A 257 12.52 17.87 1.46
C THR A 257 12.65 16.37 1.70
N GLY A 258 12.23 15.54 0.75
CA GLY A 258 12.10 14.09 0.93
C GLY A 258 10.84 13.68 1.71
N HIS A 259 9.89 14.60 1.95
CA HIS A 259 8.72 14.34 2.78
C HIS A 259 7.43 14.96 2.20
N TRP A 260 6.34 14.21 2.28
CA TRP A 260 4.98 14.71 2.10
C TRP A 260 4.47 15.33 3.39
N LEU A 261 4.06 16.59 3.33
CA LEU A 261 3.36 17.27 4.42
C LEU A 261 1.86 17.12 4.22
N LEU A 262 1.20 16.35 5.10
CA LEU A 262 -0.24 16.13 5.05
C LEU A 262 -0.99 17.34 5.65
N PRO A 263 -2.22 17.66 5.19
CA PRO A 263 -3.04 18.71 5.78
C PRO A 263 -3.34 18.51 7.27
N THR A 264 -3.19 17.28 7.77
CA THR A 264 -3.31 16.93 9.20
C THR A 264 -2.10 17.35 10.04
N GLY A 265 -1.05 17.91 9.41
CA GLY A 265 0.21 18.27 10.05
C GLY A 265 1.21 17.10 10.16
N GLN A 266 0.85 15.91 9.71
CA GLN A 266 1.73 14.74 9.70
C GLN A 266 2.72 14.82 8.53
N SER A 267 3.93 14.32 8.75
CA SER A 267 4.98 14.21 7.73
C SER A 267 5.22 12.75 7.39
N MET A 268 5.22 12.42 6.11
CA MET A 268 5.43 11.07 5.58
C MET A 268 6.62 11.07 4.63
N ALA A 269 7.44 10.02 4.62
CA ALA A 269 8.55 9.95 3.68
C ALA A 269 8.04 9.92 2.23
N ALA A 270 8.67 10.71 1.36
CA ALA A 270 8.44 10.64 -0.08
C ALA A 270 9.43 9.64 -0.70
N SER A 271 8.94 8.67 -1.47
CA SER A 271 9.79 7.75 -2.20
C SER A 271 10.08 8.31 -3.58
N ARG A 272 11.36 8.26 -3.99
CA ARG A 272 11.74 8.54 -5.38
C ARG A 272 11.21 7.49 -6.36
N ILE A 273 10.82 6.31 -5.85
CA ILE A 273 10.40 5.16 -6.66
C ILE A 273 8.95 5.30 -7.15
N THR A 274 8.14 6.23 -6.60
CA THR A 274 6.76 6.43 -7.07
C THR A 274 6.63 7.01 -8.47
N GLY A 275 7.73 7.49 -9.07
CA GLY A 275 7.80 7.77 -10.50
C GLY A 275 7.35 6.56 -11.35
N LEU A 276 7.74 5.35 -10.94
CA LEU A 276 7.42 4.11 -11.66
C LEU A 276 5.92 3.82 -11.71
N ALA A 277 5.15 4.23 -10.69
CA ALA A 277 3.70 4.06 -10.73
C ALA A 277 3.10 4.86 -11.89
N VAL A 278 3.66 6.03 -12.24
CA VAL A 278 3.25 6.80 -13.41
C VAL A 278 3.70 6.10 -14.69
N ASP A 279 4.92 5.58 -14.74
CA ASP A 279 5.43 4.90 -15.93
C ASP A 279 4.61 3.64 -16.28
N LEU A 280 4.21 2.87 -15.26
CA LEU A 280 3.32 1.70 -15.41
C LEU A 280 1.93 2.05 -15.95
N VAL A 281 1.46 3.29 -15.76
CA VAL A 281 0.17 3.75 -16.28
C VAL A 281 0.23 4.01 -17.78
N TYR A 282 1.39 4.43 -18.28
CA TYR A 282 1.62 4.71 -19.70
C TYR A 282 2.25 3.55 -20.46
N ALA A 283 2.81 2.56 -19.76
CA ALA A 283 3.32 1.34 -20.35
C ALA A 283 2.24 0.58 -21.14
N ASP A 284 2.67 -0.12 -22.19
CA ASP A 284 1.83 -1.09 -22.87
C ASP A 284 1.33 -2.15 -21.90
N ARG A 285 0.11 -2.64 -22.13
CA ARG A 285 -0.55 -3.61 -21.24
C ARG A 285 0.33 -4.84 -20.96
N GLU A 286 0.95 -5.37 -22.00
CA GLU A 286 1.80 -6.57 -21.90
C GLU A 286 3.08 -6.28 -21.11
N VAL A 287 3.67 -5.09 -21.28
CA VAL A 287 4.86 -4.65 -20.54
C VAL A 287 4.52 -4.48 -19.06
N ALA A 288 3.45 -3.76 -18.72
CA ALA A 288 3.05 -3.59 -17.32
C ALA A 288 2.76 -4.94 -16.64
N GLN A 289 2.07 -5.84 -17.33
CA GLN A 289 1.79 -7.19 -16.80
C GLN A 289 3.07 -8.01 -16.60
N ALA A 290 4.03 -7.94 -17.54
CA ALA A 290 5.31 -8.59 -17.42
C ALA A 290 6.12 -8.05 -16.23
N VAL A 291 6.10 -6.73 -16.00
CA VAL A 291 6.73 -6.08 -14.85
C VAL A 291 6.13 -6.59 -13.54
N PHE A 292 4.80 -6.62 -13.40
CA PHE A 292 4.17 -7.16 -12.18
C PHE A 292 4.51 -8.64 -11.95
N THR A 293 4.47 -9.44 -13.02
CA THR A 293 4.78 -10.88 -12.94
C THR A 293 6.22 -11.10 -12.50
N LYS A 294 7.17 -10.34 -13.07
CA LYS A 294 8.59 -10.42 -12.75
C LYS A 294 8.89 -9.95 -11.32
N ARG A 295 8.24 -8.87 -10.86
CA ARG A 295 8.32 -8.44 -9.46
C ARG A 295 7.85 -9.55 -8.52
N ASP A 296 6.68 -10.15 -8.79
CA ASP A 296 6.09 -11.19 -7.95
C ASP A 296 6.96 -12.46 -7.95
N GLU A 297 7.69 -12.77 -9.03
CA GLU A 297 8.73 -13.82 -9.06
C GLU A 297 9.95 -13.47 -8.21
N MET A 298 10.50 -12.27 -8.36
CA MET A 298 11.66 -11.79 -7.59
C MET A 298 11.38 -11.83 -6.08
N ILE A 299 10.21 -11.36 -5.66
CA ILE A 299 9.80 -11.37 -4.25
C ILE A 299 9.67 -12.80 -3.72
N ARG A 300 9.05 -13.72 -4.47
CA ARG A 300 8.96 -15.14 -4.08
C ARG A 300 10.35 -15.77 -3.94
N ARG A 301 11.27 -15.49 -4.87
CA ARG A 301 12.67 -15.93 -4.78
C ARG A 301 13.37 -15.38 -3.55
N TYR A 302 13.16 -14.10 -3.23
CA TYR A 302 13.73 -13.43 -2.06
C TYR A 302 13.25 -14.07 -0.75
N ILE A 303 11.94 -14.31 -0.62
CA ILE A 303 11.35 -14.97 0.55
C ILE A 303 11.81 -16.43 0.65
N ALA A 304 11.87 -17.16 -0.46
CA ALA A 304 12.33 -18.56 -0.48
C ALA A 304 13.80 -18.71 -0.05
N ALA A 305 14.63 -17.67 -0.26
CA ALA A 305 15.99 -17.59 0.26
C ALA A 305 16.06 -17.27 1.77
N GLY A 306 14.93 -17.10 2.44
CA GLY A 306 14.83 -16.85 3.88
C GLY A 306 14.92 -15.38 4.27
N HIS A 307 14.88 -14.45 3.31
CA HIS A 307 14.89 -13.03 3.63
C HIS A 307 13.50 -12.55 4.04
N PRO A 308 13.38 -11.75 5.11
CA PRO A 308 12.10 -11.15 5.48
C PRO A 308 11.77 -10.02 4.50
N LEU A 309 10.58 -10.05 3.89
CA LEU A 309 10.12 -9.00 2.98
C LEU A 309 9.77 -7.74 3.77
N MET A 310 10.55 -6.68 3.57
CA MET A 310 10.24 -5.33 4.03
C MET A 310 9.56 -4.55 2.91
N VAL A 311 8.86 -3.49 3.30
CA VAL A 311 8.23 -2.52 2.37
C VAL A 311 9.14 -2.07 1.27
N ARG A 312 10.32 -1.57 1.66
CA ARG A 312 11.23 -0.94 0.72
C ARG A 312 11.58 -1.92 -0.38
N ASP A 313 11.58 -3.22 -0.04
CA ASP A 313 11.83 -4.32 -0.95
C ASP A 313 10.71 -4.43 -2.00
N GLU A 314 9.43 -4.16 -1.69
CA GLU A 314 8.32 -4.09 -2.67
C GLU A 314 8.63 -3.11 -3.81
N LEU A 315 9.00 -1.89 -3.43
CA LEU A 315 9.29 -0.82 -4.39
C LEU A 315 10.62 -1.07 -5.12
N ILE A 316 11.63 -1.58 -4.42
CA ILE A 316 12.92 -1.96 -4.99
C ILE A 316 12.74 -3.08 -6.03
N PHE A 317 11.97 -4.12 -5.73
CA PHE A 317 11.72 -5.21 -6.67
C PHE A 317 10.81 -4.80 -7.81
N LEU A 318 9.88 -3.85 -7.60
CA LEU A 318 9.14 -3.23 -8.70
C LEU A 318 10.07 -2.46 -9.65
N GLN A 319 11.04 -1.71 -9.10
CA GLN A 319 12.06 -1.02 -9.89
C GLN A 319 12.98 -1.98 -10.63
N ALA A 320 13.45 -3.05 -9.96
CA ALA A 320 14.24 -4.09 -10.60
C ALA A 320 13.47 -4.77 -11.74
N ALA A 321 12.20 -5.10 -11.53
CA ALA A 321 11.35 -5.67 -12.55
C ALA A 321 11.16 -4.70 -13.73
N TRP A 322 10.93 -3.41 -13.48
CA TRP A 322 10.84 -2.39 -14.53
C TRP A 322 12.13 -2.32 -15.37
N LEU A 323 13.29 -2.14 -14.73
CA LEU A 323 14.57 -1.97 -15.41
C LEU A 323 15.02 -3.20 -16.21
N THR A 324 14.52 -4.38 -15.85
CA THR A 324 14.93 -5.66 -16.45
C THR A 324 13.86 -6.27 -17.35
N THR A 325 12.70 -5.61 -17.55
CA THR A 325 11.64 -6.11 -18.43
C THR A 325 11.80 -5.52 -19.84
N PRO A 326 11.89 -6.36 -20.90
CA PRO A 326 11.93 -5.85 -22.27
C PRO A 326 10.71 -4.98 -22.60
N GLY A 327 10.95 -3.83 -23.24
CA GLY A 327 9.91 -2.87 -23.60
C GLY A 327 9.59 -1.83 -22.50
N ALA A 328 10.01 -2.06 -21.25
CA ALA A 328 10.00 -1.02 -20.23
C ALA A 328 11.19 -0.08 -20.48
N GLN A 329 10.91 1.13 -20.95
CA GLN A 329 11.93 2.13 -21.24
C GLN A 329 11.97 3.18 -20.14
N GLU A 330 13.17 3.43 -19.62
CA GLU A 330 13.45 4.53 -18.69
C GLU A 330 14.53 5.41 -19.29
N LEU A 331 14.20 6.69 -19.49
CA LEU A 331 15.15 7.68 -19.96
C LEU A 331 16.17 7.95 -18.84
N ALA A 332 17.45 8.01 -19.18
CA ALA A 332 18.54 8.20 -18.21
C ALA A 332 18.62 7.14 -17.11
N ARG A 333 18.40 5.85 -17.46
CA ARG A 333 18.40 4.71 -16.51
C ARG A 333 19.70 4.43 -15.75
N VAL A 334 20.82 5.10 -16.07
CA VAL A 334 22.10 4.89 -15.37
C VAL A 334 22.00 5.18 -13.87
N ASP A 335 21.42 6.31 -13.49
CA ASP A 335 21.30 6.68 -12.08
C ASP A 335 20.28 5.82 -11.32
N PRO A 336 19.07 5.54 -11.87
CA PRO A 336 18.14 4.55 -11.33
C PRO A 336 18.77 3.17 -11.10
N ILE A 337 19.57 2.67 -12.06
CA ILE A 337 20.28 1.40 -11.90
C ILE A 337 21.27 1.46 -10.74
N ARG A 338 22.12 2.49 -10.66
CA ARG A 338 23.09 2.64 -9.56
C ARG A 338 22.39 2.73 -8.20
N GLN A 339 21.30 3.47 -8.13
CA GLN A 339 20.50 3.59 -6.90
C GLN A 339 19.89 2.24 -6.51
N LEU A 340 19.33 1.49 -7.46
CA LEU A 340 18.79 0.16 -7.24
C LEU A 340 19.87 -0.79 -6.69
N LEU A 341 21.03 -0.85 -7.37
CA LEU A 341 22.12 -1.74 -7.00
C LEU A 341 22.70 -1.38 -5.61
N GLY A 342 22.70 -0.11 -5.23
CA GLY A 342 23.10 0.31 -3.88
C GLY A 342 22.06 0.03 -2.78
N ALA A 343 20.81 -0.31 -3.16
CA ALA A 343 19.71 -0.51 -2.22
C ALA A 343 19.42 -2.00 -1.93
N VAL A 344 19.93 -2.92 -2.75
CA VAL A 344 19.74 -4.37 -2.59
C VAL A 344 20.90 -5.03 -1.84
N ASN A 345 20.64 -6.17 -1.21
CA ASN A 345 21.67 -6.95 -0.50
C ASN A 345 22.60 -7.69 -1.48
N ASP A 346 23.83 -8.00 -1.05
CA ASP A 346 24.85 -8.71 -1.85
C ASP A 346 24.35 -10.01 -2.49
N ASP A 347 23.51 -10.77 -1.79
CA ASP A 347 22.97 -12.03 -2.32
C ASP A 347 22.00 -11.81 -3.48
N VAL A 348 21.26 -10.71 -3.48
CA VAL A 348 20.35 -10.30 -4.55
C VAL A 348 21.13 -9.71 -5.73
N LEU A 349 22.23 -9.00 -5.46
CA LEU A 349 23.12 -8.48 -6.50
C LEU A 349 23.74 -9.57 -7.39
N ARG A 350 23.84 -10.81 -6.89
CA ARG A 350 24.33 -11.97 -7.66
C ARG A 350 23.28 -12.59 -8.59
N TRP A 351 22.06 -12.06 -8.62
CA TRP A 351 21.04 -12.55 -9.55
C TRP A 351 21.38 -12.08 -10.97
N ASP A 352 21.23 -12.96 -11.96
CA ASP A 352 21.62 -12.71 -13.35
C ASP A 352 21.08 -11.38 -13.89
N GLU A 353 19.84 -11.02 -13.51
CA GLU A 353 19.22 -9.77 -13.91
C GLU A 353 19.90 -8.54 -13.32
N LEU A 354 20.37 -8.60 -12.07
CA LEU A 354 21.06 -7.48 -11.42
C LEU A 354 22.53 -7.40 -11.83
N VAL A 355 23.17 -8.55 -12.11
CA VAL A 355 24.51 -8.60 -12.71
C VAL A 355 24.49 -7.91 -14.07
N ALA A 356 23.51 -8.20 -14.92
CA ALA A 356 23.35 -7.55 -16.21
C ALA A 356 23.17 -6.03 -16.09
N LEU A 357 22.41 -5.56 -15.09
CA LEU A 357 22.29 -4.13 -14.80
C LEU A 357 23.60 -3.51 -14.31
N ALA A 358 24.37 -4.21 -13.47
CA ALA A 358 25.66 -3.73 -12.98
C ALA A 358 26.67 -3.57 -14.12
N GLU A 359 26.73 -4.55 -15.04
CA GLU A 359 27.55 -4.49 -16.25
C GLU A 359 27.15 -3.30 -17.14
N GLU A 360 25.85 -3.03 -17.29
CA GLU A 360 25.32 -1.90 -18.08
C GLU A 360 25.88 -0.55 -17.61
N VAL A 361 26.04 -0.35 -16.30
CA VAL A 361 26.53 0.91 -15.71
C VAL A 361 28.02 0.90 -15.35
N GLY A 362 28.75 -0.15 -15.76
CA GLY A 362 30.18 -0.31 -15.53
C GLY A 362 30.57 -0.57 -14.07
N LEU A 363 29.67 -1.15 -13.27
CA LEU A 363 29.98 -1.59 -11.91
C LEU A 363 30.49 -3.04 -11.93
N PRO A 364 31.51 -3.38 -11.11
CA PRO A 364 32.05 -4.74 -11.07
C PRO A 364 30.98 -5.72 -10.56
N ALA A 365 30.81 -6.84 -11.26
CA ALA A 365 29.89 -7.89 -10.85
C ALA A 365 30.27 -8.42 -9.45
N PRO A 366 29.32 -8.54 -8.51
CA PRO A 366 29.61 -9.04 -7.17
C PRO A 366 30.07 -10.50 -7.24
N GLY A 367 31.29 -10.76 -6.78
CA GLY A 367 31.92 -12.08 -6.84
C GLY A 367 32.89 -12.27 -8.00
N ALA A 368 33.05 -11.28 -8.90
CA ALA A 368 34.29 -11.14 -9.64
C ALA A 368 35.37 -10.77 -8.61
N SER A 369 36.08 -11.78 -8.10
CA SER A 369 37.42 -11.54 -7.56
C SER A 369 38.13 -10.68 -8.61
N PRO A 370 38.71 -9.52 -8.26
CA PRO A 370 39.42 -8.74 -9.24
C PRO A 370 40.42 -9.70 -9.87
N ALA A 371 40.18 -10.04 -11.15
CA ALA A 371 41.13 -10.85 -11.89
C ALA A 371 42.47 -10.15 -11.67
N ALA A 372 43.46 -10.94 -11.29
CA ALA A 372 44.80 -10.49 -11.01
C ALA A 372 45.46 -9.94 -12.29
N ASP A 373 44.96 -8.80 -12.76
CA ASP A 373 45.62 -7.86 -13.64
C ASP A 373 45.95 -6.64 -12.77
N LEU A 374 46.67 -6.90 -11.68
CA LEU A 374 47.66 -5.95 -11.20
C LEU A 374 48.75 -5.94 -12.28
N ASP A 375 48.66 -4.97 -13.19
CA ASP A 375 49.79 -4.61 -14.04
C ASP A 375 50.92 -4.10 -13.13
N VAL A 376 51.84 -5.00 -12.79
CA VAL A 376 53.01 -4.80 -11.91
C VAL A 376 53.99 -3.75 -12.48
N TYR A 377 53.75 -3.20 -13.67
CA TYR A 377 54.66 -2.25 -14.32
C TYR A 377 54.15 -0.81 -14.45
N SER A 378 52.98 -0.48 -13.92
CA SER A 378 52.45 0.88 -13.98
C SER A 378 52.51 1.58 -12.62
N MET A 379 53.70 2.04 -12.21
CA MET A 379 53.98 3.21 -11.35
C MET A 379 55.51 3.33 -11.15
N PRO A 380 56.12 4.52 -10.90
CA PRO A 380 55.54 5.63 -10.13
C PRO A 380 55.92 7.07 -10.59
N THR A 381 55.16 8.08 -10.13
CA THR A 381 55.68 9.14 -9.24
C THR A 381 54.59 10.16 -8.89
N GLU A 382 53.99 10.01 -7.71
CA GLU A 382 53.92 11.11 -6.73
C GLU A 382 53.59 10.51 -5.37
N ILE A 383 54.57 10.57 -4.47
CA ILE A 383 54.39 10.30 -3.05
C ILE A 383 53.72 11.56 -2.48
N VAL A 384 52.40 11.55 -2.42
CA VAL A 384 51.69 12.38 -1.44
C VAL A 384 51.88 11.67 -0.10
N GLY A 385 52.43 12.41 0.87
CA GLY A 385 52.74 11.91 2.21
C GLY A 385 51.50 11.41 2.97
N PRO A 386 51.70 10.88 4.19
CA PRO A 386 50.60 10.41 5.01
C PRO A 386 49.72 11.61 5.36
N ASP A 387 48.55 11.69 4.74
CA ASP A 387 47.47 12.54 5.21
C ASP A 387 47.03 11.96 6.56
N THR A 388 47.54 12.54 7.64
CA THR A 388 46.95 12.43 8.96
C THR A 388 45.64 13.20 8.91
N GLY A 389 44.62 12.63 8.26
CA GLY A 389 43.30 13.21 8.19
C GLY A 389 42.75 13.32 9.60
N GLU A 390 42.72 14.54 10.13
CA GLU A 390 41.98 14.87 11.34
C GLU A 390 40.53 14.43 11.11
N ALA A 391 40.07 13.45 11.90
CA ALA A 391 38.69 13.01 11.84
C ALA A 391 37.77 14.22 12.03
N ASP A 392 36.81 14.40 11.11
CA ASP A 392 35.81 15.46 11.19
C ASP A 392 35.25 15.51 12.63
N PRO A 393 35.41 16.63 13.35
CA PRO A 393 34.97 16.76 14.74
C PRO A 393 33.49 16.43 14.93
N LEU A 394 32.66 16.65 13.89
CA LEU A 394 31.25 16.29 13.91
C LEU A 394 31.05 14.77 13.83
N VAL A 395 31.80 14.08 12.98
CA VAL A 395 31.74 12.62 12.86
C VAL A 395 32.23 11.96 14.16
N ALA A 396 33.31 12.47 14.75
CA ALA A 396 33.82 12.01 16.04
C ALA A 396 32.78 12.22 17.16
N ALA A 397 32.11 13.38 17.20
CA ALA A 397 31.03 13.65 18.16
C ALA A 397 29.83 12.72 17.96
N LEU A 398 29.41 12.43 16.73
CA LEU A 398 28.29 11.51 16.45
C LEU A 398 28.61 10.06 16.85
N VAL A 399 29.83 9.60 16.60
CA VAL A 399 30.29 8.28 17.05
C VAL A 399 30.31 8.19 18.58
N GLY A 400 30.77 9.26 19.25
CA GLY A 400 30.73 9.38 20.71
C GLY A 400 29.30 9.35 21.26
N ALA A 401 28.36 10.06 20.62
CA ALA A 401 26.96 10.11 21.04
C ALA A 401 26.30 8.73 20.95
N ALA A 402 26.61 7.98 19.89
CA ALA A 402 26.16 6.60 19.74
C ALA A 402 26.75 5.68 20.84
N ALA A 403 28.00 5.88 21.25
CA ALA A 403 28.62 5.12 22.33
C ALA A 403 27.96 5.39 23.70
N LEU A 404 27.68 6.65 24.02
CA LEU A 404 26.94 7.04 25.24
C LEU A 404 25.50 6.50 25.23
N GLY A 405 24.82 6.55 24.08
CA GLY A 405 23.48 5.98 23.94
C GLY A 405 23.44 4.46 24.19
N ARG A 406 24.47 3.72 23.73
CA ARG A 406 24.63 2.28 24.05
C ARG A 406 24.88 2.02 25.53
N ALA A 407 25.44 2.98 26.26
CA ALA A 407 25.61 2.92 27.71
C ALA A 407 24.34 3.36 28.48
N GLY A 408 23.23 3.62 27.80
CA GLY A 408 21.96 4.01 28.42
C GLY A 408 21.86 5.49 28.79
N ILE A 409 22.75 6.34 28.26
CA ILE A 409 22.76 7.78 28.55
C ILE A 409 21.91 8.51 27.52
N ASP A 410 20.94 9.30 28.00
CA ASP A 410 20.11 10.16 27.13
C ASP A 410 20.89 11.42 26.69
N VAL A 411 21.74 11.24 25.69
CA VAL A 411 22.60 12.31 25.15
C VAL A 411 21.77 13.50 24.66
N ARG A 412 20.60 13.26 24.06
CA ARG A 412 19.74 14.32 23.52
C ARG A 412 19.11 15.15 24.64
N GLY A 413 18.52 14.51 25.63
CA GLY A 413 17.95 15.20 26.79
C GLY A 413 18.99 16.02 27.54
N LEU A 414 20.21 15.47 27.69
CA LEU A 414 21.31 16.14 28.39
C LEU A 414 21.95 17.29 27.59
N LEU A 415 21.96 17.22 26.26
CA LEU A 415 22.39 18.33 25.41
C LEU A 415 21.39 19.49 25.49
N LEU A 416 20.09 19.18 25.50
CA LEU A 416 19.03 20.20 25.61
C LEU A 416 18.99 20.84 27.00
N SER A 417 19.26 20.09 28.07
CA SER A 417 19.31 20.64 29.43
C SER A 417 20.66 21.29 29.79
N GLY A 418 21.67 21.17 28.93
CA GLY A 418 23.03 21.65 29.18
C GLY A 418 23.80 20.87 30.25
N GLN A 419 23.33 19.69 30.65
CA GLN A 419 23.88 18.89 31.76
C GLN A 419 24.76 17.71 31.32
N LEU A 420 25.06 17.58 30.02
CA LEU A 420 25.84 16.46 29.47
C LEU A 420 27.19 16.29 30.19
N THR A 421 27.93 17.38 30.40
CA THR A 421 29.27 17.32 31.00
C THR A 421 29.24 16.95 32.50
N GLU A 422 28.19 17.35 33.24
CA GLU A 422 28.03 17.02 34.66
C GLU A 422 27.65 15.55 34.87
N GLN A 423 26.73 15.02 34.07
CA GLN A 423 26.27 13.63 34.21
C GLN A 423 27.34 12.61 33.77
N VAL A 424 28.16 12.96 32.79
CA VAL A 424 29.21 12.07 32.30
C VAL A 424 30.48 12.13 33.16
N ALA A 425 30.62 13.12 34.06
CA ALA A 425 31.74 13.17 35.01
C ALA A 425 31.84 11.94 35.93
N ALA A 426 30.73 11.23 36.15
CA ALA A 426 30.67 9.99 36.93
C ALA A 426 30.98 8.71 36.12
N GLN A 427 31.28 8.81 34.83
CA GLN A 427 31.49 7.69 33.91
C GLN A 427 32.98 7.35 33.69
N PRO A 428 33.29 6.16 33.14
CA PRO A 428 34.65 5.78 32.71
C PRO A 428 35.32 6.83 31.81
N GLU A 429 36.65 6.96 31.88
CA GLU A 429 37.44 7.99 31.16
C GLU A 429 37.15 8.04 29.65
N GLU A 430 36.95 6.87 29.03
CA GLU A 430 36.63 6.74 27.61
C GLU A 430 35.31 7.43 27.22
N LEU A 431 34.31 7.39 28.11
CA LEU A 431 33.02 8.08 27.91
C LEU A 431 33.11 9.57 28.25
N ARG A 432 34.00 9.96 29.17
CA ARG A 432 34.25 11.36 29.52
C ARG A 432 34.87 12.14 28.36
N GLN A 433 35.78 11.53 27.61
CA GLN A 433 36.36 12.18 26.43
C GLN A 433 35.29 12.37 25.34
N ALA A 434 34.52 11.32 25.04
CA ALA A 434 33.42 11.40 24.07
C ALA A 434 32.39 12.49 24.43
N ALA A 435 32.01 12.62 25.70
CA ALA A 435 31.07 13.67 26.14
C ALA A 435 31.62 15.09 26.03
N ARG A 436 32.93 15.29 26.26
CA ARG A 436 33.57 16.61 26.04
C ARG A 436 33.58 16.98 24.57
N ASP A 437 33.88 16.04 23.70
CA ASP A 437 33.93 16.27 22.26
C ASP A 437 32.52 16.56 21.70
N ILE A 438 31.50 15.84 22.20
CA ILE A 438 30.09 16.09 21.89
C ILE A 438 29.64 17.47 22.39
N ALA A 439 29.94 17.82 23.63
CA ALA A 439 29.57 19.12 24.20
C ALA A 439 30.23 20.27 23.44
N ALA A 440 31.51 20.14 23.08
CA ALA A 440 32.24 21.16 22.34
C ALA A 440 31.68 21.41 20.93
N VAL A 441 31.20 20.36 20.25
CA VAL A 441 30.74 20.44 18.86
C VAL A 441 29.24 20.68 18.75
N LEU A 442 28.41 20.04 19.58
CA LEU A 442 26.94 20.00 19.39
C LEU A 442 26.17 20.93 20.34
N GLN A 443 26.71 21.28 21.50
CA GLN A 443 26.00 22.11 22.47
C GLN A 443 25.68 23.54 21.95
N PRO A 444 26.58 24.21 21.19
CA PRO A 444 26.25 25.51 20.59
C PRO A 444 25.05 25.46 19.64
N HIS A 445 24.83 24.33 18.96
CA HIS A 445 23.73 24.14 18.01
C HIS A 445 22.42 23.69 18.66
N ALA A 446 22.47 23.17 19.89
CA ALA A 446 21.30 22.72 20.62
C ALA A 446 20.55 23.88 21.29
N THR A 447 21.28 24.88 21.81
CA THR A 447 20.71 26.06 22.49
C THR A 447 20.16 27.12 21.54
N ASP A 448 20.69 27.23 20.31
CA ASP A 448 20.21 28.19 19.29
C ASP A 448 18.80 27.91 18.76
N ARG A 449 18.20 26.76 19.11
CA ARG A 449 16.87 26.32 18.66
C ARG A 449 15.73 26.71 19.59
N GLU A 450 15.98 27.22 20.79
CA GLU A 450 14.91 27.71 21.69
C GLU A 450 14.60 29.21 21.48
N ASP A 451 15.48 29.95 20.81
CA ASP A 451 15.29 31.39 20.50
C ASP A 451 14.76 31.66 19.07
N ARG A 452 14.31 30.61 18.35
CA ARG A 452 13.60 30.70 17.06
C ARG A 452 12.38 29.80 17.06
#